data_AF-A0A7W1RG67-F1
#
_entry.id   AF-A0A7W1RG67-F1
#
_cell.length_a   1.000
_cell.length_b   1.000
_cell.length_c   1.000
_cell.angle_alpha   90.00
_cell.angle_beta   90.00
_cell.angle_gamma   90.00
#
_symmetry.space_group_name_H-M   'P 1'
#
loop_
_entity.id
_entity.type
_entity.pdbx_description
1 polymer ?
#
loop_
_entity_poly.entity_id
_entity_poly.type
_entity_poly.pdbx_seq_one_letter_code
_entity_poly.pdbx_strand_id
1 'polypeptide(L)'
;MDCSAFCTAKSYSVKPLYEALRVNHNATLHKDVIFAEIQKYGNKCQAFFFSYGVVVIWGLNKQEAFRMIETEINHFENTHLTDMETDEFTYQYIVNHSENAKILDDDIHLPNDEILTKLAISHGIAQS
;
A
#
# COMPACT_ATOMS: atom_id res chain seq x y z
N MET A 1 -2.86 9.24 10.46
CA MET A 1 -1.73 8.42 9.95
C MET A 1 -1.69 8.57 8.45
N ASP A 2 -0.57 8.23 7.82
CA ASP A 2 -0.38 8.51 6.39
C ASP A 2 -0.63 7.27 5.54
N CYS A 3 -1.28 7.46 4.39
CA CYS A 3 -1.44 6.47 3.34
C CYS A 3 -0.97 7.08 2.02
N SER A 4 -0.26 6.32 1.21
CA SER A 4 0.21 6.80 -0.10
C SER A 4 0.16 5.69 -1.13
N ALA A 5 -0.15 6.06 -2.37
CA ALA A 5 -0.13 5.17 -3.51
C ALA A 5 0.94 5.62 -4.49
N PHE A 6 1.67 4.67 -5.06
CA PHE A 6 2.75 4.94 -6.02
C PHE A 6 2.57 4.05 -7.25
N CYS A 7 2.54 4.66 -8.43
CA CYS A 7 2.61 3.94 -9.70
C CYS A 7 4.07 3.91 -10.16
N THR A 8 4.77 2.84 -9.83
CA THR A 8 6.24 2.77 -9.98
C THR A 8 6.67 2.06 -11.26
N ALA A 9 5.81 1.22 -11.84
CA ALA A 9 6.10 0.41 -13.01
C ALA A 9 4.85 0.12 -13.84
N LYS A 10 5.02 -0.43 -15.04
CA LYS A 10 3.86 -0.94 -15.83
C LYS A 10 3.26 -2.23 -15.26
N SER A 11 4.07 -3.02 -14.56
CA SER A 11 3.62 -4.20 -13.81
C SER A 11 4.71 -4.67 -12.85
N TYR A 12 4.36 -5.53 -11.92
CA TYR A 12 5.31 -6.24 -11.07
C TYR A 12 5.48 -7.70 -11.48
N SER A 13 6.67 -8.23 -11.27
CA SER A 13 6.92 -9.67 -11.26
C SER A 13 6.35 -10.28 -9.97
N VAL A 14 5.03 -10.49 -9.94
CA VAL A 14 4.24 -10.84 -8.75
C VAL A 14 4.82 -12.02 -7.98
N LYS A 15 5.13 -13.13 -8.65
CA LYS A 15 5.63 -14.33 -7.97
C LYS A 15 7.01 -14.09 -7.30
N PRO A 16 8.03 -13.59 -8.01
CA PRO A 16 9.29 -13.19 -7.38
C PRO A 16 9.14 -12.19 -6.24
N LEU A 17 8.30 -11.16 -6.42
CA LEU A 17 8.06 -10.14 -5.39
C LEU A 17 7.44 -10.77 -4.13
N TYR A 18 6.40 -11.60 -4.29
CA TYR A 18 5.77 -12.32 -3.19
C TYR A 18 6.76 -13.23 -2.46
N GLU A 19 7.56 -13.98 -3.21
CA GLU A 19 8.59 -14.87 -2.68
C GLU A 19 9.67 -14.11 -1.90
N ALA A 20 10.05 -12.91 -2.33
CA ALA A 20 11.00 -12.07 -1.62
C ALA A 20 10.41 -11.46 -0.34
N LEU A 21 9.19 -10.90 -0.42
CA LEU A 21 8.53 -10.27 0.72
C LEU A 21 8.28 -11.26 1.86
N ARG A 22 7.83 -12.48 1.56
CA ARG A 22 7.53 -13.49 2.59
C ARG A 22 8.75 -14.02 3.35
N VAL A 23 9.98 -13.71 2.91
CA VAL A 23 11.20 -14.12 3.61
C VAL A 23 11.36 -13.34 4.91
N ASN A 24 11.04 -12.04 4.88
CA ASN A 24 11.29 -11.13 6.00
C ASN A 24 10.01 -10.54 6.60
N HIS A 25 8.88 -10.64 5.90
CA HIS A 25 7.63 -10.00 6.26
C HIS A 25 6.48 -10.99 6.27
N ASN A 26 5.41 -10.66 6.98
CA ASN A 26 4.18 -11.44 6.92
C ASN A 26 3.43 -11.06 5.63
N ALA A 27 3.56 -11.89 4.60
CA ALA A 27 2.99 -11.64 3.29
C ALA A 27 1.99 -12.72 2.85
N THR A 28 0.88 -12.29 2.26
CA THR A 28 -0.15 -13.15 1.67
C THR A 28 -0.49 -12.70 0.25
N LEU A 29 -1.01 -13.62 -0.56
CA LEU A 29 -1.43 -13.33 -1.93
C LEU A 29 -2.96 -13.44 -2.02
N HIS A 30 -3.63 -12.33 -2.29
CA HIS A 30 -5.07 -12.24 -2.51
C HIS A 30 -5.34 -12.05 -3.99
N LYS A 31 -5.57 -13.15 -4.72
CA LYS A 31 -5.65 -13.18 -6.19
C LYS A 31 -4.35 -12.66 -6.82
N ASP A 32 -4.36 -11.45 -7.35
CA ASP A 32 -3.25 -10.77 -8.01
C ASP A 32 -2.68 -9.60 -7.20
N VAL A 33 -3.13 -9.44 -5.95
CA VAL A 33 -2.65 -8.44 -5.01
C VAL A 33 -1.84 -9.11 -3.91
N ILE A 34 -0.61 -8.66 -3.72
CA ILE A 34 0.22 -9.09 -2.59
C ILE A 34 -0.09 -8.15 -1.42
N PHE A 35 -0.42 -8.70 -0.27
CA PHE A 35 -0.42 -7.98 0.99
C PHE A 35 0.86 -8.31 1.73
N ALA A 36 1.53 -7.30 2.29
CA ALA A 36 2.64 -7.50 3.23
C ALA A 36 2.49 -6.58 4.44
N GLU A 37 2.68 -7.16 5.62
CA GLU A 37 2.83 -6.43 6.87
C GLU A 37 4.33 -6.31 7.17
N ILE A 38 4.82 -5.07 7.14
CA ILE A 38 6.24 -4.73 7.12
C ILE A 38 6.57 -3.87 8.35
N GLN A 39 7.64 -4.22 9.07
CA GLN A 39 8.15 -3.42 10.19
C GLN A 39 9.36 -2.59 9.71
N LYS A 40 9.17 -1.28 9.53
CA LYS A 40 10.22 -0.35 9.05
C LYS A 40 10.16 0.97 9.80
N TYR A 41 11.33 1.56 10.03
CA TYR A 41 11.46 2.88 10.69
C TYR A 41 10.81 2.97 12.08
N GLY A 42 10.70 1.82 12.78
CA GLY A 42 10.00 1.74 14.08
C GLY A 42 8.48 1.63 13.97
N ASN A 43 7.91 1.69 12.77
CA ASN A 43 6.49 1.62 12.51
C ASN A 43 6.11 0.29 11.87
N LYS A 44 4.91 -0.19 12.22
CA LYS A 44 4.23 -1.26 11.51
C LYS A 44 3.49 -0.62 10.34
N CYS A 45 3.71 -1.13 9.13
CA CYS A 45 3.02 -0.68 7.93
C CYS A 45 2.41 -1.85 7.16
N GLN A 46 1.39 -1.54 6.37
CA GLN A 46 0.71 -2.51 5.52
C GLN A 46 0.80 -2.03 4.08
N ALA A 47 1.36 -2.87 3.21
CA ALA A 47 1.54 -2.57 1.80
C ALA A 47 0.73 -3.55 0.94
N PHE A 48 0.05 -2.99 -0.07
CA PHE A 48 -0.70 -3.73 -1.07
C PHE A 48 -0.06 -3.50 -2.43
N PHE A 49 0.53 -4.55 -3.01
CA PHE A 49 1.19 -4.49 -4.31
C PHE A 49 0.27 -5.08 -5.37
N PHE A 50 -0.15 -4.23 -6.30
CA PHE A 50 -1.05 -4.59 -7.39
C PHE A 50 -0.23 -5.04 -8.60
N SER A 51 -0.68 -6.11 -9.26
CA SER A 51 0.00 -6.72 -10.40
C SER A 51 0.37 -5.73 -11.52
N TYR A 52 -0.42 -4.67 -11.68
CA TYR A 52 -0.27 -3.60 -12.67
C TYR A 52 0.65 -2.44 -12.22
N GLY A 53 1.52 -2.67 -11.23
CA GLY A 53 2.65 -1.77 -10.93
C GLY A 53 2.34 -0.62 -9.98
N VAL A 54 1.21 -0.71 -9.26
CA VAL A 54 0.83 0.21 -8.20
C VAL A 54 1.07 -0.43 -6.84
N VAL A 55 1.60 0.34 -5.88
CA VAL A 55 1.68 -0.06 -4.48
C VAL A 55 0.96 0.97 -3.60
N VAL A 56 0.09 0.50 -2.71
CA VAL A 56 -0.59 1.32 -1.70
C VAL A 56 -0.02 0.98 -0.33
N ILE A 57 0.51 1.98 0.37
CA ILE A 57 1.22 1.83 1.64
C ILE A 57 0.45 2.59 2.72
N TRP A 58 0.17 1.91 3.83
CA TRP A 58 -0.50 2.46 5.01
C TRP A 58 0.45 2.49 6.20
N GLY A 59 0.55 3.63 6.88
CA GLY A 59 1.28 3.76 8.15
C GLY A 59 2.74 4.20 8.01
N LEU A 60 3.18 4.62 6.82
CA LEU A 60 4.45 5.32 6.61
C LEU A 60 4.19 6.69 5.99
N ASN A 61 5.00 7.68 6.36
CA ASN A 61 5.00 8.94 5.62
C ASN A 61 5.59 8.73 4.22
N LYS A 62 5.35 9.69 3.31
CA LYS A 62 5.79 9.61 1.90
C LYS A 62 7.27 9.28 1.74
N GLN A 63 8.16 9.91 2.52
CA GLN A 63 9.60 9.72 2.39
C GLN A 63 10.03 8.32 2.84
N GLU A 64 9.45 7.81 3.91
CA GLU A 64 9.65 6.44 4.39
C GLU A 64 9.13 5.42 3.38
N ALA A 65 7.94 5.64 2.85
CA ALA A 65 7.33 4.80 1.82
C ALA A 65 8.21 4.74 0.57
N PHE A 66 8.65 5.90 0.06
CA PHE A 66 9.55 5.97 -1.10
C PHE A 66 10.85 5.18 -0.89
N ARG A 67 11.50 5.33 0.28
CA ARG A 67 12.72 4.57 0.61
C ARG A 67 12.47 3.07 0.72
N MET A 68 11.30 2.65 1.21
CA MET A 68 10.92 1.24 1.22
C MET A 68 10.80 0.70 -0.21
N ILE A 69 10.14 1.44 -1.10
CA ILE A 69 9.98 1.10 -2.51
C ILE A 69 11.35 0.91 -3.17
N GLU A 70 12.25 1.89 -3.01
CA GLU A 70 13.59 1.83 -3.60
C GLU A 70 14.40 0.60 -3.15
N THR A 71 14.24 0.21 -1.88
CA THR A 71 15.03 -0.87 -1.29
C THR A 71 14.42 -2.26 -1.50
N GLU A 72 13.10 -2.38 -1.61
CA GLU A 72 12.40 -3.67 -1.61
C GLU A 72 11.65 -3.98 -2.91
N ILE A 73 11.30 -3.00 -3.75
CA ILE A 73 10.42 -3.19 -4.91
C ILE A 73 11.13 -3.07 -6.25
N ASN A 74 12.03 -2.10 -6.43
CA ASN A 74 12.61 -1.74 -7.74
C ASN A 74 13.13 -2.94 -8.57
N HIS A 75 13.65 -3.98 -7.91
CA HIS A 75 14.18 -5.18 -8.57
C HIS A 75 13.11 -6.08 -9.21
N PHE A 76 11.84 -5.88 -8.85
CA PHE A 76 10.70 -6.69 -9.30
C PHE A 76 9.82 -5.96 -10.32
N GLU A 77 10.24 -4.77 -10.76
CA GLU A 77 9.50 -3.94 -11.68
C GLU A 77 9.68 -4.38 -13.13
N ASN A 78 8.56 -4.58 -13.82
CA ASN A 78 8.55 -4.79 -15.26
C ASN A 78 8.27 -3.43 -15.93
N THR A 79 9.34 -2.80 -16.42
CA THR A 79 9.32 -1.43 -16.98
C THR A 79 9.04 -0.37 -15.90
N HIS A 80 10.10 0.05 -15.21
CA HIS A 80 10.09 1.20 -14.30
C HIS A 80 9.59 2.47 -15.00
N LEU A 81 8.82 3.30 -14.28
CA LEU A 81 8.34 4.60 -14.75
C LEU A 81 9.25 5.69 -14.19
N THR A 82 9.82 6.52 -15.07
CA THR A 82 10.68 7.65 -14.66
C THR A 82 9.89 8.75 -13.97
N ASP A 83 8.64 8.95 -14.40
CA ASP A 83 7.70 9.89 -13.79
C ASP A 83 6.68 9.06 -13.02
N MET A 84 6.95 8.88 -11.73
CA MET A 84 6.11 8.11 -10.83
C MET A 84 4.93 8.97 -10.36
N GLU A 85 3.71 8.55 -10.69
CA GLU A 85 2.49 9.14 -10.15
C GLU A 85 2.34 8.75 -8.68
N THR A 86 1.94 9.71 -7.84
CA THR A 86 1.80 9.51 -6.40
C THR A 86 0.55 10.22 -5.88
N ASP A 87 -0.27 9.47 -5.14
CA ASP A 87 -1.40 10.01 -4.39
C ASP A 87 -1.13 9.92 -2.88
N GLU A 88 -1.52 10.94 -2.14
CA GLU A 88 -1.29 11.05 -0.69
C GLU A 88 -2.61 11.24 0.03
N PHE A 89 -2.79 10.46 1.09
CA PHE A 89 -3.97 10.46 1.92
C PHE A 89 -3.58 10.48 3.39
N THR A 90 -4.46 11.01 4.22
CA THR A 90 -4.45 10.78 5.65
C THR A 90 -5.56 9.80 6.01
N TYR A 91 -5.37 9.06 7.09
CA TYR A 91 -6.41 8.17 7.59
C TYR A 91 -6.45 8.12 9.11
N GLN A 92 -7.65 7.84 9.61
CA GLN A 92 -7.96 7.67 11.01
C GLN A 92 -9.02 6.59 11.21
N TYR A 93 -9.03 5.98 12.40
CA TYR A 93 -10.08 5.04 12.77
C TYR A 93 -11.27 5.76 13.39
N ILE A 94 -12.47 5.37 12.98
CA ILE A 94 -13.71 5.89 13.56
C ILE A 94 -13.80 5.41 15.01
N VAL A 95 -13.74 6.35 15.94
CA VAL A 95 -13.86 6.05 17.39
C VAL A 95 -15.33 6.13 17.84
N ASN A 96 -16.15 6.94 17.16
CA ASN A 96 -17.57 7.12 17.49
C ASN A 96 -18.47 6.35 16.51
N HIS A 97 -19.20 5.35 17.01
CA HIS A 97 -20.11 4.51 16.21
C HIS A 97 -21.31 5.23 15.58
N SER A 98 -21.48 6.53 15.79
CA SER A 98 -22.45 7.38 15.06
C SER A 98 -21.91 7.90 13.72
N GLU A 99 -20.62 7.70 13.43
CA GLU A 99 -20.00 8.15 12.18
C GLU A 99 -19.91 7.00 11.17
N ASN A 100 -20.25 7.30 9.92
CA ASN A 100 -20.05 6.37 8.79
C ASN A 100 -18.68 6.59 8.17
N ALA A 101 -18.10 5.53 7.58
CA ALA A 101 -16.90 5.65 6.75
C ALA A 101 -17.11 6.67 5.63
N LYS A 102 -16.16 7.59 5.47
CA LYS A 102 -16.16 8.67 4.48
C LYS A 102 -14.74 8.88 3.98
N ILE A 103 -14.65 9.32 2.72
CA ILE A 103 -13.44 9.89 2.14
C ILE A 103 -13.78 11.35 1.81
N LEU A 104 -13.08 12.29 2.42
CA LEU A 104 -13.28 13.74 2.25
C LEU A 104 -11.91 14.40 2.11
N ASP A 105 -11.65 15.07 0.98
CA ASP A 105 -10.41 15.86 0.76
C ASP A 105 -9.14 15.12 1.24
N ASP A 106 -8.95 13.90 0.73
CA ASP A 106 -7.82 13.01 1.04
C ASP A 106 -7.75 12.49 2.50
N ASP A 107 -8.82 12.62 3.30
CA ASP A 107 -8.96 11.99 4.63
C ASP A 107 -9.87 10.76 4.58
N ILE A 108 -9.34 9.60 4.99
CA ILE A 108 -10.00 8.29 4.97
C ILE A 108 -10.38 7.88 6.40
N HIS A 109 -11.68 7.68 6.64
CA HIS A 109 -12.19 7.21 7.93
C HIS A 109 -12.44 5.70 7.89
N LEU A 110 -11.59 4.94 8.58
CA LEU A 110 -11.63 3.48 8.61
C LEU A 110 -12.50 2.98 9.77
N PRO A 111 -13.40 2.00 9.55
CA PRO A 111 -14.17 1.39 10.62
C PRO A 111 -13.32 0.45 11.50
N ASN A 112 -12.24 -0.12 10.95
CA ASN A 112 -11.35 -1.07 11.63
C ASN A 112 -10.00 -1.19 10.91
N ASP A 113 -9.04 -1.88 11.53
CA ASP A 113 -7.70 -2.18 10.98
C ASP A 113 -7.66 -3.55 10.25
N GLU A 114 -8.80 -4.04 9.77
CA GLU A 114 -8.85 -5.34 9.11
C GLU A 114 -8.25 -5.27 7.69
N ILE A 115 -7.50 -6.31 7.33
CA ILE A 115 -6.82 -6.41 6.03
C ILE A 115 -7.81 -6.25 4.88
N LEU A 116 -8.99 -6.87 4.95
CA LEU A 116 -10.00 -6.80 3.89
C LEU A 116 -10.58 -5.39 3.71
N THR A 117 -10.75 -4.64 4.80
CA THR A 117 -11.21 -3.24 4.77
C THR A 117 -10.20 -2.37 4.03
N LYS A 118 -8.92 -2.46 4.41
CA LYS A 118 -7.84 -1.71 3.75
C LYS A 118 -7.58 -2.18 2.33
N LEU A 119 -7.71 -3.47 2.03
CA LEU A 119 -7.61 -4.01 0.68
C LEU A 119 -8.69 -3.43 -0.23
N ALA A 120 -9.94 -3.38 0.23
CA ALA A 120 -11.06 -2.82 -0.54
C ALA A 120 -10.84 -1.34 -0.89
N ILE A 121 -10.37 -0.55 0.08
CA ILE A 121 -10.05 0.88 -0.15
C ILE A 121 -8.82 1.03 -1.05
N SER A 122 -7.79 0.22 -0.83
CA SER A 122 -6.56 0.24 -1.64
C SER A 122 -6.85 -0.09 -3.11
N HIS A 123 -7.83 -0.95 -3.40
CA HIS A 123 -8.28 -1.18 -4.78
C HIS A 123 -8.86 0.09 -5.42
N GLY A 124 -9.62 0.89 -4.66
CA GLY A 124 -10.17 2.16 -5.15
C GLY A 124 -9.07 3.19 -5.41
N ILE A 125 -8.14 3.34 -4.46
CA ILE A 125 -6.98 4.24 -4.59
C ILE A 125 -6.09 3.82 -5.76
N ALA A 126 -5.82 2.53 -5.94
CA ALA A 126 -4.96 2.06 -7.02
C ALA A 126 -5.59 2.17 -8.42
N GLN A 127 -6.84 2.63 -8.53
CA GLN A 127 -7.57 2.82 -9.81
C GLN A 127 -7.92 4.29 -10.10
N SER A 128 -7.61 5.22 -9.20
CA SER A 128 -7.89 6.65 -9.39
C SER A 128 -6.97 7.32 -10.39
#